data_AF-A0A7W0CI98-F1
#
_entry.id   AF-A0A7W0CI98-F1
#
_cell.length_a   1.000
_cell.length_b   1.000
_cell.length_c   1.000
_cell.angle_alpha   90.00
_cell.angle_beta   90.00
_cell.angle_gamma   90.00
#
_symmetry.space_group_name_H-M   'P 1'
#
loop_
_entity.id
_entity.type
_entity.pdbx_description
1 polymer ?
#
loop_
_entity_poly.entity_id
_entity_poly.type
_entity_poly.pdbx_seq_one_letter_code
_entity_poly.pdbx_strand_id
1 'polypeptide(L)'
;MKTEDDVRQALRGAAESISHQDLLATLPARRRRRTVRRLAAVVVAVAVASTAGALAFGGGGRAPQVVTPQPTPEGRLLRAVHPKAFGDMPAKDPSGLPYQPVLAIDARRVLVRAGERLEVYTSGRFEKVAEVKGEIKALAADGGSLAWLSEGEIRVVPLGGGKSWRIAEVDELVNRIGINGERVVWSSPRGGVWQSVAGGRPELLHKGLQLLRWPWATDEPLDPKANVTRIVDLTIGYDVQVKAAPGVTGLRCGPFWCAGSRGAMTIVQRTNDWSDLREVREVGPSYPIFNRFLNGGFRIYDIETDETLHIDRTRLNGGETLIYWQEGDRLVVVNLAAIPELE
;
A
#
# COMPACT_ATOMS: atom_id res chain seq x y z
N MET A 1 -2.36 -19.24 30.61
CA MET A 1 -1.25 -20.02 30.02
C MET A 1 -1.24 -19.72 28.54
N LYS A 2 -0.18 -19.10 28.00
CA LYS A 2 -0.04 -18.91 26.54
C LYS A 2 0.41 -20.23 25.92
N THR A 3 -0.17 -20.61 24.78
CA THR A 3 0.14 -21.88 24.11
C THR A 3 1.44 -21.75 23.31
N GLU A 4 2.07 -22.87 22.96
CA GLU A 4 3.28 -22.89 22.11
C GLU A 4 3.01 -22.27 20.72
N ASP A 5 1.77 -22.35 20.25
CA ASP A 5 1.32 -21.75 18.99
C ASP A 5 1.23 -20.22 19.09
N ASP A 6 0.79 -19.66 20.23
CA ASP A 6 0.84 -18.21 20.47
C ASP A 6 2.28 -17.67 20.38
N VAL A 7 3.26 -18.46 20.86
CA VAL A 7 4.68 -18.09 20.81
C VAL A 7 5.22 -18.21 19.39
N ARG A 8 4.91 -19.29 18.64
CA ARG A 8 5.33 -19.43 17.24
C ARG A 8 4.73 -18.35 16.34
N GLN A 9 3.48 -17.98 16.56
CA GLN A 9 2.80 -16.94 15.79
C GLN A 9 3.32 -15.55 16.16
N ALA A 10 3.58 -15.27 17.45
CA ALA A 10 4.26 -14.04 17.87
C ALA A 10 5.68 -13.96 17.31
N LEU A 11 6.41 -15.07 17.22
CA LEU A 11 7.76 -15.12 16.64
C LEU A 11 7.76 -14.96 15.13
N ARG A 12 6.75 -15.45 14.38
CA ARG A 12 6.61 -15.16 12.95
C ARG A 12 6.21 -13.71 12.69
N GLY A 13 5.25 -13.17 13.44
CA GLY A 13 4.90 -11.75 13.37
C GLY A 13 6.05 -10.84 13.79
N ALA A 14 6.88 -11.28 14.74
CA ALA A 14 8.12 -10.61 15.10
C ALA A 14 9.21 -10.78 14.05
N ALA A 15 9.37 -11.94 13.40
CA ALA A 15 10.34 -12.11 12.31
C ALA A 15 9.97 -11.25 11.09
N GLU A 16 8.69 -11.08 10.81
CA GLU A 16 8.17 -10.15 9.80
C GLU A 16 8.27 -8.67 10.24
N SER A 17 8.38 -8.37 11.55
CA SER A 17 8.60 -7.00 12.06
C SER A 17 10.07 -6.65 12.37
N ILE A 18 10.93 -7.66 12.57
CA ILE A 18 12.35 -7.53 12.90
C ILE A 18 13.21 -7.39 11.64
N SER A 19 12.67 -7.64 10.44
CA SER A 19 13.41 -7.50 9.17
C SER A 19 14.02 -6.11 8.95
N HIS A 20 13.59 -5.05 9.65
CA HIS A 20 14.20 -3.71 9.52
C HIS A 20 14.28 -2.91 10.81
N GLN A 21 14.68 -3.54 11.93
CA GLN A 21 15.26 -2.77 13.04
C GLN A 21 16.77 -2.97 13.13
N ASP A 22 17.43 -1.87 12.82
CA ASP A 22 18.83 -1.52 12.95
C ASP A 22 19.39 -1.91 14.34
N LEU A 23 19.72 -3.19 14.52
CA LEU A 23 20.42 -3.73 15.70
C LEU A 23 21.88 -3.24 15.79
N LEU A 24 22.31 -2.32 14.91
CA LEU A 24 23.66 -1.74 14.89
C LEU A 24 23.70 -0.25 15.27
N ALA A 25 22.57 0.41 15.52
CA ALA A 25 22.54 1.83 15.92
C ALA A 25 22.93 2.10 17.39
N THR A 26 23.23 1.07 18.20
CA THR A 26 23.54 1.21 19.63
C THR A 26 24.89 0.60 20.05
N LEU A 27 25.94 0.75 19.23
CA LEU A 27 27.33 0.58 19.67
C LEU A 27 28.21 1.76 19.22
N PRO A 28 28.97 2.42 20.11
CA PRO A 28 29.93 3.44 19.68
C PRO A 28 31.16 2.74 19.11
N ALA A 29 31.17 2.45 17.80
CA ALA A 29 32.31 1.89 17.11
C ALA A 29 33.40 2.96 16.86
N ARG A 30 34.12 3.28 17.94
CA ARG A 30 35.37 4.02 17.93
C ARG A 30 36.46 3.12 17.32
N ARG A 31 37.13 3.61 16.26
CA ARG A 31 38.35 3.09 15.59
C ARG A 31 38.21 1.89 14.63
N ARG A 32 38.17 2.18 13.33
CA ARG A 32 39.24 1.89 12.32
C ARG A 32 38.63 1.83 10.92
N ARG A 33 38.97 2.80 10.08
CA ARG A 33 39.66 2.59 8.78
C ARG A 33 39.92 3.94 8.12
N ARG A 34 41.17 4.40 8.28
CA ARG A 34 41.83 5.26 7.30
C ARG A 34 41.91 4.49 5.97
N THR A 35 42.01 5.25 4.89
CA THR A 35 42.38 4.85 3.51
C THR A 35 41.33 4.08 2.71
N VAL A 36 40.51 4.81 1.94
CA VAL A 36 40.58 4.81 0.45
C VAL A 36 40.24 6.21 -0.07
N ARG A 37 41.27 6.93 -0.53
CA ARG A 37 41.15 8.01 -1.52
C ARG A 37 41.30 7.36 -2.89
N ARG A 38 40.41 7.69 -3.84
CA ARG A 38 40.61 7.80 -5.31
C ARG A 38 39.21 8.08 -5.91
N LEU A 39 38.88 9.33 -6.19
CA LEU A 39 38.99 10.00 -7.50
C LEU A 39 38.18 9.32 -8.61
N ALA A 40 37.06 9.93 -8.98
CA ALA A 40 36.74 10.30 -10.36
C ALA A 40 35.50 11.21 -10.37
N ALA A 41 35.74 12.52 -10.42
CA ALA A 41 34.75 13.50 -10.83
C ALA A 41 34.65 13.45 -12.36
N VAL A 42 33.44 13.28 -12.89
CA VAL A 42 33.14 13.60 -14.29
C VAL A 42 32.04 14.64 -14.26
N VAL A 43 32.44 15.89 -14.43
CA VAL A 43 31.57 17.03 -14.71
C VAL A 43 31.37 17.06 -16.23
N VAL A 44 30.17 16.74 -16.71
CA VAL A 44 29.78 17.06 -18.08
C VAL A 44 29.08 18.41 -18.06
N ALA A 45 29.85 19.46 -18.36
CA ALA A 45 29.32 20.79 -18.65
C ALA A 45 28.97 20.85 -20.14
N VAL A 46 27.69 20.87 -20.48
CA VAL A 46 27.23 21.23 -21.82
C VAL A 46 27.00 22.74 -21.84
N ALA A 47 28.00 23.46 -22.35
CA ALA A 47 27.88 24.86 -22.71
C ALA A 47 27.23 24.95 -24.11
N VAL A 48 26.00 25.47 -24.19
CA VAL A 48 25.44 25.96 -25.45
C VAL A 48 25.60 27.48 -25.45
N ALA A 49 26.66 27.91 -26.13
CA ALA A 49 26.88 29.30 -26.47
C ALA A 49 25.94 29.72 -27.61
N SER A 50 25.37 30.89 -27.42
CA SER A 50 24.47 31.62 -28.30
C SER A 50 25.18 32.21 -29.53
N THR A 51 24.45 32.37 -30.62
CA THR A 51 24.74 33.39 -31.64
C THR A 51 23.54 34.31 -31.82
N ALA A 52 23.82 35.60 -31.64
CA ALA A 52 22.91 36.72 -31.80
C ALA A 52 22.66 37.05 -33.29
N GLY A 53 21.52 37.67 -33.58
CA GLY A 53 21.24 38.27 -34.88
C GLY A 53 20.04 39.22 -34.88
N ALA A 54 20.37 40.51 -34.93
CA ALA A 54 19.62 41.64 -35.52
C ALA A 54 18.32 42.19 -34.86
N LEU A 55 18.36 43.52 -34.68
CA LEU A 55 17.24 44.42 -34.39
C LEU A 55 16.42 44.68 -35.67
N ALA A 56 15.09 44.63 -35.57
CA ALA A 56 14.18 45.36 -36.45
C ALA A 56 12.86 45.64 -35.72
N PHE A 57 12.52 46.93 -35.59
CA PHE A 57 11.19 47.38 -35.20
C PHE A 57 10.25 47.21 -36.40
N GLY A 58 9.12 46.51 -36.23
CA GLY A 58 8.07 46.39 -37.23
C GLY A 58 6.92 45.50 -36.74
N GLY A 59 5.71 46.05 -36.67
CA GLY A 59 4.53 45.37 -36.14
C GLY A 59 4.23 44.04 -36.86
N GLY A 60 3.90 43.01 -36.09
CA GLY A 60 3.59 41.69 -36.64
C GLY A 60 3.09 40.78 -35.53
N GLY A 61 1.94 40.13 -35.76
CA GLY A 61 1.31 39.22 -34.82
C GLY A 61 2.31 38.20 -34.28
N ARG A 62 2.39 38.12 -32.95
CA ARG A 62 3.22 37.14 -32.23
C ARG A 62 2.72 35.75 -32.59
N ALA A 63 3.39 35.12 -33.54
CA ALA A 63 3.14 33.71 -33.86
C ALA A 63 3.28 32.90 -32.55
N PRO A 64 2.35 31.98 -32.27
CA PRO A 64 2.40 31.20 -31.05
C PRO A 64 3.74 30.45 -30.98
N GLN A 65 4.48 30.66 -29.89
CA GLN A 65 5.65 29.84 -29.61
C GLN A 65 5.15 28.40 -29.43
N VAL A 66 5.47 27.56 -30.41
CA VAL A 66 5.29 26.11 -30.29
C VAL A 66 6.30 25.65 -29.25
N VAL A 67 5.85 25.54 -28.00
CA VAL A 67 6.60 24.85 -26.96
C VAL A 67 6.65 23.40 -27.39
N THR A 68 7.77 22.97 -27.96
CA THR A 68 8.00 21.56 -28.25
C THR A 68 8.00 20.84 -26.91
N PRO A 69 7.06 19.90 -26.65
CA PRO A 69 7.03 19.19 -25.39
C PRO A 69 8.38 18.48 -25.22
N GLN A 70 9.08 18.85 -24.15
CA GLN A 70 10.32 18.19 -23.76
C GLN A 70 9.95 16.73 -23.46
N PRO A 71 10.62 15.74 -24.06
CA PRO A 71 10.29 14.34 -23.83
C PRO A 71 10.43 14.06 -22.33
N THR A 72 9.30 13.79 -21.67
CA THR A 72 9.30 13.30 -20.30
C THR A 72 10.16 12.04 -20.28
N PRO A 73 11.14 11.91 -19.36
CA PRO A 73 11.91 10.68 -19.24
C PRO A 73 10.96 9.49 -19.23
N GLU A 74 11.13 8.57 -20.18
CA GLU A 74 10.29 7.37 -20.25
C GLU A 74 10.52 6.57 -18.97
N GLY A 75 9.55 6.61 -18.06
CA GLY A 75 9.63 5.83 -16.84
C GLY A 75 9.68 4.34 -17.17
N ARG A 76 10.38 3.57 -16.33
CA ARG A 76 10.58 2.13 -16.57
C ARG A 76 9.25 1.41 -16.44
N LEU A 77 9.00 0.43 -17.31
CA LEU A 77 7.81 -0.40 -17.24
C LEU A 77 7.88 -1.30 -16.00
N LEU A 78 6.83 -1.29 -15.18
CA LEU A 78 6.71 -2.11 -13.97
C LEU A 78 6.94 -3.59 -14.27
N ARG A 79 6.45 -4.09 -15.41
CA ARG A 79 6.63 -5.47 -15.87
C ARG A 79 8.09 -5.83 -16.15
N ALA A 80 8.89 -4.88 -16.61
CA ALA A 80 10.31 -5.10 -16.88
C ALA A 80 11.13 -5.15 -15.58
N VAL A 81 10.74 -4.36 -14.57
CA VAL A 81 11.45 -4.29 -13.27
C VAL A 81 11.02 -5.43 -12.34
N HIS A 82 9.73 -5.72 -12.28
CA HIS A 82 9.13 -6.71 -11.37
C HIS A 82 8.24 -7.72 -12.13
N PRO A 83 8.82 -8.56 -13.02
CA PRO A 83 8.02 -9.50 -13.81
C PRO A 83 7.25 -10.50 -12.96
N LYS A 84 7.76 -10.86 -11.77
CA LYS A 84 7.11 -11.80 -10.83
C LYS A 84 5.86 -11.22 -10.15
N ALA A 85 5.68 -9.90 -10.18
CA ALA A 85 4.46 -9.27 -9.66
C ALA A 85 3.26 -9.45 -10.59
N PHE A 86 3.49 -9.87 -11.84
CA PHE A 86 2.43 -10.03 -12.83
C PHE A 86 1.93 -11.47 -12.84
N GLY A 87 0.63 -11.62 -12.77
CA GLY A 87 -0.08 -12.87 -13.03
C GLY A 87 -1.19 -12.64 -14.05
N ASP A 88 -1.54 -13.69 -14.78
CA ASP A 88 -2.70 -13.68 -15.64
C ASP A 88 -3.72 -14.67 -15.12
N MET A 89 -5.00 -14.33 -15.17
CA MET A 89 -6.10 -15.23 -14.82
C MET A 89 -7.24 -15.11 -15.84
N PRO A 90 -8.13 -16.10 -15.97
CA PRO A 90 -9.36 -15.94 -16.75
C PRO A 90 -10.16 -14.71 -16.31
N ALA A 91 -10.76 -13.99 -17.25
CA ALA A 91 -11.63 -12.85 -16.94
C ALA A 91 -13.02 -13.26 -16.46
N LYS A 92 -13.41 -14.50 -16.72
CA LYS A 92 -14.71 -15.06 -16.35
C LYS A 92 -14.54 -16.44 -15.74
N ASP A 93 -15.46 -16.79 -14.87
CA ASP A 93 -15.61 -18.15 -14.35
C ASP A 93 -16.21 -19.10 -15.41
N PRO A 94 -16.27 -20.43 -15.14
CA PRO A 94 -16.88 -21.39 -16.06
C PRO A 94 -18.36 -21.15 -16.37
N SER A 95 -19.05 -20.37 -15.54
CA SER A 95 -20.46 -19.98 -15.72
C SER A 95 -20.61 -18.66 -16.49
N GLY A 96 -19.51 -18.01 -16.87
CA GLY A 96 -19.48 -16.75 -17.60
C GLY A 96 -19.57 -15.48 -16.73
N LEU A 97 -19.58 -15.60 -15.40
CA LEU A 97 -19.55 -14.44 -14.50
C LEU A 97 -18.14 -13.83 -14.46
N PRO A 98 -18.01 -12.49 -14.47
CA PRO A 98 -16.72 -11.84 -14.43
C PRO A 98 -16.01 -12.08 -13.10
N TYR A 99 -14.71 -12.39 -13.16
CA TYR A 99 -13.85 -12.36 -11.99
C TYR A 99 -13.48 -10.92 -11.64
N GLN A 100 -13.42 -10.64 -10.34
CA GLN A 100 -12.96 -9.39 -9.77
C GLN A 100 -11.87 -9.68 -8.73
N PRO A 101 -10.58 -9.44 -9.04
CA PRO A 101 -9.52 -9.44 -8.04
C PRO A 101 -9.80 -8.40 -6.95
N VAL A 102 -9.70 -8.83 -5.69
CA VAL A 102 -10.10 -8.01 -4.53
C VAL A 102 -8.92 -7.70 -3.62
N LEU A 103 -8.08 -8.69 -3.33
CA LEU A 103 -6.99 -8.58 -2.37
C LEU A 103 -5.83 -9.50 -2.75
N ALA A 104 -4.60 -9.02 -2.67
CA ALA A 104 -3.42 -9.89 -2.59
C ALA A 104 -3.30 -10.43 -1.16
N ILE A 105 -3.43 -11.75 -0.99
CA ILE A 105 -3.30 -12.42 0.31
C ILE A 105 -1.81 -12.52 0.67
N ASP A 106 -0.99 -12.92 -0.29
CA ASP A 106 0.46 -12.96 -0.22
C ASP A 106 1.06 -12.84 -1.63
N ALA A 107 2.37 -13.05 -1.77
CA ALA A 107 3.10 -12.99 -3.03
C ALA A 107 2.58 -13.90 -4.16
N ARG A 108 1.77 -14.92 -3.86
CA ARG A 108 1.32 -15.95 -4.82
C ARG A 108 -0.19 -16.13 -4.89
N ARG A 109 -0.92 -15.71 -3.86
CA ARG A 109 -2.36 -15.94 -3.71
C ARG A 109 -3.11 -14.63 -3.83
N VAL A 110 -4.12 -14.63 -4.70
CA VAL A 110 -5.02 -13.50 -4.92
C VAL A 110 -6.43 -13.93 -4.56
N LEU A 111 -7.11 -13.18 -3.70
CA LEU A 111 -8.54 -13.32 -3.47
C LEU A 111 -9.31 -12.71 -4.63
N VAL A 112 -10.23 -13.47 -5.20
CA VAL A 112 -11.08 -13.05 -6.31
C VAL A 112 -12.55 -13.26 -5.96
N ARG A 113 -13.41 -12.44 -6.55
CA ARG A 113 -14.86 -12.56 -6.44
C ARG A 113 -15.47 -12.89 -7.81
N ALA A 114 -16.43 -13.80 -7.85
CA ALA A 114 -17.29 -14.05 -9.01
C ALA A 114 -18.75 -14.19 -8.54
N GLY A 115 -19.56 -13.15 -8.76
CA GLY A 115 -20.90 -13.06 -8.18
C GLY A 115 -20.85 -13.08 -6.64
N GLU A 116 -21.50 -14.07 -6.03
CA GLU A 116 -21.48 -14.29 -4.57
C GLU A 116 -20.30 -15.15 -4.10
N ARG A 117 -19.48 -15.70 -5.00
CA ARG A 117 -18.38 -16.59 -4.63
C ARG A 117 -17.09 -15.82 -4.37
N LEU A 118 -16.41 -16.18 -3.29
CA LEU A 118 -15.03 -15.82 -3.02
C LEU A 118 -14.14 -17.03 -3.25
N GLU A 119 -13.08 -16.84 -4.02
CA GLU A 119 -12.13 -17.89 -4.40
C GLU A 119 -10.69 -17.38 -4.21
N VAL A 120 -9.76 -18.28 -3.88
CA VAL A 120 -8.32 -18.00 -3.96
C VAL A 120 -7.83 -18.47 -5.32
N TYR A 121 -7.21 -17.55 -6.06
CA TYR A 121 -6.47 -17.86 -7.27
C TYR A 121 -4.99 -18.07 -6.96
N THR A 122 -4.47 -19.25 -7.33
CA THR A 122 -3.05 -19.62 -7.19
C THR A 122 -2.57 -20.38 -8.41
N SER A 123 -1.60 -19.84 -9.15
CA SER A 123 -0.92 -20.55 -10.25
C SER A 123 -1.87 -21.26 -11.24
N GLY A 124 -2.92 -20.56 -11.71
CA GLY A 124 -3.89 -21.12 -12.66
C GLY A 124 -5.06 -21.88 -12.04
N ARG A 125 -5.11 -22.03 -10.71
CA ARG A 125 -6.16 -22.77 -10.01
C ARG A 125 -7.01 -21.83 -9.17
N PHE A 126 -8.31 -22.12 -9.10
CA PHE A 126 -9.28 -21.44 -8.25
C PHE A 126 -9.77 -22.40 -7.18
N GLU A 127 -9.70 -21.97 -5.92
CA GLU A 127 -10.19 -22.73 -4.78
C GLU A 127 -11.29 -21.93 -4.09
N LYS A 128 -12.48 -22.52 -3.97
CA LYS A 128 -13.63 -21.86 -3.34
C LYS A 128 -13.37 -21.68 -1.84
N VAL A 129 -13.51 -20.45 -1.37
CA VAL A 129 -13.38 -20.08 0.05
C VAL A 129 -14.75 -19.99 0.70
N ALA A 130 -15.64 -19.16 0.13
CA ALA A 130 -16.94 -18.87 0.71
C ALA A 130 -17.96 -18.44 -0.35
N GLU A 131 -19.23 -18.50 0.04
CA GLU A 131 -20.32 -17.75 -0.60
C GLU A 131 -20.72 -16.61 0.34
N VAL A 132 -20.77 -15.41 -0.22
CA VAL A 132 -21.10 -14.18 0.50
C VAL A 132 -22.27 -13.51 -0.19
N LYS A 133 -23.37 -13.41 0.56
CA LYS A 133 -24.57 -12.68 0.13
C LYS A 133 -24.36 -11.18 0.37
N GLY A 134 -24.94 -10.38 -0.52
CA GLY A 134 -24.91 -8.93 -0.41
C GLY A 134 -23.57 -8.29 -0.76
N GLU A 135 -23.41 -7.05 -0.30
CA GLU A 135 -22.22 -6.24 -0.53
C GLU A 135 -21.17 -6.48 0.56
N ILE A 136 -19.94 -6.75 0.14
CA ILE A 136 -18.77 -6.78 1.03
C ILE A 136 -18.32 -5.35 1.25
N LYS A 137 -18.47 -4.85 2.48
CA LYS A 137 -18.09 -3.47 2.85
C LYS A 137 -16.63 -3.34 3.26
N ALA A 138 -16.06 -4.40 3.83
CA ALA A 138 -14.67 -4.49 4.23
C ALA A 138 -14.23 -5.95 4.24
N LEU A 139 -12.95 -6.21 4.01
CA LEU A 139 -12.37 -7.55 3.99
C LEU A 139 -10.89 -7.51 4.35
N ALA A 140 -10.40 -8.61 4.91
CA ALA A 140 -9.00 -8.82 5.18
C ALA A 140 -8.69 -10.31 5.18
N ALA A 141 -7.49 -10.69 4.76
CA ALA A 141 -7.02 -12.05 4.87
C ALA A 141 -5.69 -12.06 5.61
N ASP A 142 -5.43 -13.14 6.33
CA ASP A 142 -4.09 -13.55 6.71
C ASP A 142 -3.71 -14.80 5.91
N GLY A 143 -2.55 -15.39 6.20
CA GLY A 143 -2.08 -16.56 5.48
C GLY A 143 -3.00 -17.79 5.56
N GLY A 144 -3.94 -17.86 6.52
CA GLY A 144 -4.79 -19.02 6.80
C GLY A 144 -6.30 -18.77 6.77
N SER A 145 -6.75 -17.53 6.93
CA SER A 145 -8.15 -17.15 7.15
C SER A 145 -8.52 -15.88 6.39
N LEU A 146 -9.82 -15.75 6.09
CA LEU A 146 -10.44 -14.58 5.47
C LEU A 146 -11.53 -14.05 6.40
N ALA A 147 -11.48 -12.75 6.69
CA ALA A 147 -12.53 -12.00 7.36
C ALA A 147 -13.23 -11.06 6.38
N TRP A 148 -14.54 -10.88 6.53
CA TRP A 148 -15.29 -9.86 5.79
C TRP A 148 -16.46 -9.31 6.60
N LEU A 149 -16.91 -8.12 6.22
CA LEU A 149 -18.15 -7.50 6.67
C LEU A 149 -19.16 -7.47 5.54
N SER A 150 -20.32 -8.07 5.78
CA SER A 150 -21.50 -8.03 4.92
C SER A 150 -22.74 -7.98 5.78
N GLU A 151 -23.76 -7.21 5.39
CA GLU A 151 -25.06 -7.17 6.08
C GLU A 151 -24.98 -6.86 7.59
N GLY A 152 -23.97 -6.11 8.03
CA GLY A 152 -23.78 -5.77 9.46
C GLY A 152 -23.10 -6.87 10.28
N GLU A 153 -22.68 -7.98 9.67
CA GLU A 153 -21.96 -9.05 10.36
C GLU A 153 -20.52 -9.17 9.89
N ILE A 154 -19.59 -9.21 10.85
CA ILE A 154 -18.21 -9.61 10.62
C ILE A 154 -18.13 -11.14 10.74
N ARG A 155 -17.66 -11.78 9.67
CA ARG A 155 -17.53 -13.24 9.58
C ARG A 155 -16.11 -13.63 9.20
N VAL A 156 -15.72 -14.85 9.59
CA VAL A 156 -14.42 -15.44 9.26
C VAL A 156 -14.61 -16.84 8.69
N VAL A 157 -13.72 -17.23 7.79
CA VAL A 157 -13.63 -18.57 7.21
C VAL A 157 -12.16 -18.94 6.97
N PRO A 158 -11.77 -20.23 7.05
CA PRO A 158 -10.44 -20.65 6.62
C PRO A 158 -10.30 -20.45 5.11
N LEU A 159 -9.10 -20.12 4.64
CA LEU A 159 -8.83 -19.97 3.20
C LEU A 159 -8.96 -21.29 2.42
N GLY A 160 -8.82 -22.44 3.09
CA GLY A 160 -9.15 -23.75 2.50
C GLY A 160 -10.66 -24.00 2.34
N GLY A 161 -11.49 -23.02 2.67
CA GLY A 161 -12.94 -23.10 2.63
C GLY A 161 -13.55 -23.70 3.91
N GLY A 162 -14.85 -24.00 3.83
CA GLY A 162 -15.63 -24.58 4.92
C GLY A 162 -16.75 -23.66 5.41
N LYS A 163 -17.21 -23.91 6.64
CA LYS A 163 -18.29 -23.12 7.25
C LYS A 163 -17.70 -21.85 7.84
N SER A 164 -18.26 -20.70 7.47
CA SER A 164 -17.93 -19.43 8.12
C SER A 164 -18.57 -19.33 9.49
N TRP A 165 -17.90 -18.65 10.41
CA TRP A 165 -18.42 -18.31 11.73
C TRP A 165 -18.51 -16.81 11.91
N ARG A 166 -19.47 -16.39 12.73
CA ARG A 166 -19.70 -14.98 13.06
C ARG A 166 -18.76 -14.56 14.18
N ILE A 167 -18.14 -13.39 14.02
CA ILE A 167 -17.26 -12.77 15.01
C ILE A 167 -18.00 -11.68 15.79
N ALA A 168 -18.72 -10.81 15.07
CA ALA A 168 -19.43 -9.68 15.66
C ALA A 168 -20.59 -9.25 14.75
N GLU A 169 -21.61 -8.68 15.38
CA GLU A 169 -22.61 -7.84 14.73
C GLU A 169 -22.23 -6.38 14.99
N VAL A 170 -22.25 -5.56 13.95
CA VAL A 170 -21.78 -4.18 13.98
C VAL A 170 -22.84 -3.24 13.41
N ASP A 171 -23.35 -2.36 14.27
CA ASP A 171 -24.32 -1.33 13.90
C ASP A 171 -23.64 -0.03 13.43
N GLU A 172 -22.34 0.10 13.67
CA GLU A 172 -21.55 1.27 13.28
C GLU A 172 -20.85 1.09 11.93
N LEU A 173 -20.45 2.22 11.33
CA LEU A 173 -19.66 2.23 10.11
C LEU A 173 -18.27 1.66 10.39
N VAL A 174 -18.01 0.45 9.88
CA VAL A 174 -16.67 -0.12 9.84
C VAL A 174 -15.98 0.30 8.55
N ASN A 175 -14.79 0.90 8.67
CA ASN A 175 -14.03 1.31 7.49
C ASN A 175 -12.90 0.34 7.14
N ARG A 176 -12.33 -0.37 8.12
CA ARG A 176 -11.26 -1.36 7.88
C ARG A 176 -11.38 -2.56 8.80
N ILE A 177 -10.88 -3.69 8.32
CA ILE A 177 -10.78 -4.96 9.04
C ILE A 177 -9.33 -5.45 8.92
N GLY A 178 -8.85 -6.14 9.94
CA GLY A 178 -7.62 -6.92 9.96
C GLY A 178 -7.88 -8.25 10.66
N ILE A 179 -7.11 -9.27 10.33
CA ILE A 179 -7.22 -10.61 10.92
C ILE A 179 -5.83 -11.11 11.32
N ASN A 180 -5.79 -11.85 12.42
CA ASN A 180 -4.61 -12.56 12.89
C ASN A 180 -5.04 -13.85 13.60
N GLY A 181 -5.06 -14.95 12.86
CA GLY A 181 -5.64 -16.21 13.32
C GLY A 181 -7.14 -16.08 13.55
N GLU A 182 -7.59 -16.38 14.77
CA GLU A 182 -9.01 -16.31 15.15
C GLU A 182 -9.46 -14.89 15.57
N ARG A 183 -8.51 -13.98 15.75
CA ARG A 183 -8.78 -12.62 16.18
C ARG A 183 -9.05 -11.74 14.95
N VAL A 184 -10.21 -11.07 14.97
CA VAL A 184 -10.51 -10.00 14.02
C VAL A 184 -10.45 -8.67 14.74
N VAL A 185 -9.83 -7.71 14.08
CA VAL A 185 -9.70 -6.34 14.53
C VAL A 185 -10.34 -5.46 13.48
N TRP A 186 -11.11 -4.46 13.87
CA TRP A 186 -11.72 -3.53 12.94
C TRP A 186 -11.72 -2.13 13.50
N SER A 187 -11.86 -1.14 12.62
CA SER A 187 -12.03 0.24 13.05
C SER A 187 -13.33 0.84 12.59
N SER A 188 -13.83 1.74 13.42
CA SER A 188 -14.91 2.66 13.11
C SER A 188 -14.35 4.09 13.17
N PRO A 189 -14.59 4.96 12.17
CA PRO A 189 -14.04 6.31 12.15
C PRO A 189 -14.38 7.17 13.38
N ARG A 190 -15.43 6.81 14.12
CA ARG A 190 -15.85 7.48 15.36
C ARG A 190 -15.77 6.59 16.60
N GLY A 191 -15.76 5.27 16.43
CA GLY A 191 -15.76 4.29 17.53
C GLY A 191 -14.37 3.94 18.05
N GLY A 192 -13.34 4.02 17.21
CA GLY A 192 -11.99 3.56 17.53
C GLY A 192 -11.66 2.21 16.90
N VAL A 193 -10.66 1.52 17.47
CA VAL A 193 -10.26 0.17 17.07
C VAL A 193 -10.85 -0.83 18.06
N TRP A 194 -11.52 -1.84 17.53
CA TRP A 194 -12.17 -2.92 18.28
C TRP A 194 -11.56 -4.27 17.90
N GLN A 195 -11.69 -5.26 18.77
CA GLN A 195 -11.35 -6.65 18.48
C GLN A 195 -12.42 -7.61 18.97
N SER A 196 -12.45 -8.80 18.38
CA SER A 196 -13.17 -9.95 18.92
C SER A 196 -12.57 -11.26 18.39
N VAL A 197 -12.98 -12.36 19.01
CA VAL A 197 -12.75 -13.74 18.56
C VAL A 197 -14.10 -14.41 18.34
N ALA A 198 -14.11 -15.61 17.77
CA ALA A 198 -15.35 -16.37 17.58
C ALA A 198 -16.10 -16.59 18.91
N GLY A 199 -17.36 -16.14 18.97
CA GLY A 199 -18.20 -16.22 20.17
C GLY A 199 -17.82 -15.24 21.29
N GLY A 200 -16.77 -14.43 21.10
CA GLY A 200 -16.36 -13.39 22.05
C GLY A 200 -17.24 -12.15 21.95
N ARG A 201 -17.28 -11.37 23.04
CA ARG A 201 -17.86 -10.03 23.02
C ARG A 201 -16.86 -9.05 22.38
N PRO A 202 -17.29 -8.14 21.48
CA PRO A 202 -16.43 -7.07 21.00
C PRO A 202 -15.84 -6.24 22.15
N GLU A 203 -14.53 -6.01 22.08
CA GLU A 203 -13.77 -5.22 23.04
C GLU A 203 -13.12 -4.02 22.36
N LEU A 204 -13.21 -2.85 22.98
CA LEU A 204 -12.53 -1.65 22.50
C LEU A 204 -11.03 -1.77 22.82
N LEU A 205 -10.20 -1.88 21.78
CA LEU A 205 -8.74 -1.89 21.91
C LEU A 205 -8.18 -0.50 22.11
N HIS A 206 -8.62 0.47 21.31
CA HIS A 206 -8.11 1.83 21.38
C HIS A 206 -9.16 2.85 20.93
N LYS A 207 -9.40 3.87 21.75
CA LYS A 207 -10.30 4.99 21.40
C LYS A 207 -9.59 6.00 20.48
N GLY A 208 -10.29 6.49 19.45
CA GLY A 208 -9.79 7.59 18.61
C GLY A 208 -8.67 7.23 17.64
N LEU A 209 -8.32 5.95 17.50
CA LEU A 209 -7.48 5.46 16.40
C LEU A 209 -8.32 4.71 15.38
N GLN A 210 -7.81 4.63 14.16
CA GLN A 210 -8.35 3.86 13.05
C GLN A 210 -7.30 2.88 12.56
N LEU A 211 -7.71 1.68 12.14
CA LEU A 211 -6.79 0.67 11.66
C LEU A 211 -6.19 1.14 10.33
N LEU A 212 -4.89 0.91 10.12
CA LEU A 212 -4.26 1.02 8.80
C LEU A 212 -4.27 -0.34 8.12
N ARG A 213 -3.57 -1.26 8.78
CA ARG A 213 -3.41 -2.68 8.52
C ARG A 213 -3.03 -3.28 9.87
N TRP A 214 -3.51 -4.46 10.22
CA TRP A 214 -3.06 -5.08 11.47
C TRP A 214 -1.52 -5.29 11.44
N PRO A 215 -0.76 -4.95 12.51
CA PRO A 215 -1.20 -4.43 13.82
C PRO A 215 -1.20 -2.90 13.99
N TRP A 216 -1.03 -2.13 12.93
CA TRP A 216 -0.84 -0.68 12.93
C TRP A 216 -2.15 0.10 12.83
N ALA A 217 -2.25 1.17 13.62
CA ALA A 217 -3.37 2.11 13.63
C ALA A 217 -2.89 3.57 13.70
N THR A 218 -3.70 4.53 13.26
CA THR A 218 -3.39 5.98 13.35
C THR A 218 -4.56 6.79 13.88
N ASP A 219 -4.28 8.02 14.27
CA ASP A 219 -5.30 9.04 14.53
C ASP A 219 -5.84 9.67 13.24
N GLU A 220 -6.19 8.84 12.24
CA GLU A 220 -6.65 9.33 10.93
C GLU A 220 -7.76 10.39 11.10
N PRO A 221 -7.54 11.64 10.65
CA PRO A 221 -8.50 12.69 10.85
C PRO A 221 -9.67 12.55 9.85
N LEU A 222 -10.87 12.97 10.28
CA LEU A 222 -12.04 13.00 9.41
C LEU A 222 -11.93 14.05 8.30
N ASP A 223 -11.14 15.11 8.51
CA ASP A 223 -10.83 16.09 7.47
C ASP A 223 -9.72 15.53 6.55
N PRO A 224 -9.98 15.36 5.23
CA PRO A 224 -8.98 14.87 4.29
C PRO A 224 -7.73 15.77 4.20
N LYS A 225 -7.83 17.06 4.58
CA LYS A 225 -6.69 17.99 4.58
C LYS A 225 -5.88 17.96 5.87
N ALA A 226 -6.42 17.40 6.95
CA ALA A 226 -5.70 17.26 8.19
C ALA A 226 -4.67 16.12 8.08
N ASN A 227 -3.60 16.26 8.87
CA ASN A 227 -2.48 15.32 8.90
C ASN A 227 -2.70 14.28 9.98
N VAL A 228 -2.32 13.03 9.71
CA VAL A 228 -2.03 12.05 10.77
C VAL A 228 -0.93 12.60 11.68
N THR A 229 -1.12 12.49 12.99
CA THR A 229 -0.13 12.94 13.99
C THR A 229 0.40 11.81 14.85
N ARG A 230 -0.16 10.61 14.75
CA ARG A 230 0.21 9.47 15.58
C ARG A 230 0.01 8.14 14.86
N ILE A 231 0.97 7.22 15.02
CA ILE A 231 0.88 5.83 14.59
C ILE A 231 1.20 4.92 15.76
N VAL A 232 0.42 3.86 15.94
CA VAL A 232 0.57 2.92 17.05
C VAL A 232 0.58 1.48 16.52
N ASP A 233 1.56 0.69 16.96
CA ASP A 233 1.49 -0.76 16.90
C ASP A 233 0.67 -1.27 18.09
N LEU A 234 -0.52 -1.82 17.80
CA LEU A 234 -1.46 -2.26 18.81
C LEU A 234 -1.04 -3.55 19.54
N THR A 235 -0.03 -4.27 19.05
CA THR A 235 0.44 -5.51 19.68
C THR A 235 1.45 -5.25 20.78
N ILE A 236 2.37 -4.32 20.55
CA ILE A 236 3.49 -4.01 21.46
C ILE A 236 3.36 -2.63 22.12
N GLY A 237 2.36 -1.84 21.73
CA GLY A 237 2.15 -0.48 22.25
C GLY A 237 3.20 0.52 21.79
N TYR A 238 3.95 0.22 20.73
CA TYR A 238 4.93 1.13 20.15
C TYR A 238 4.20 2.30 19.51
N ASP A 239 4.59 3.52 19.86
CA ASP A 239 3.89 4.76 19.52
C ASP A 239 4.85 5.74 18.87
N VAL A 240 4.52 6.18 17.65
CA VAL A 240 5.29 7.13 16.88
C VAL A 240 4.47 8.40 16.71
N GLN A 241 5.03 9.50 17.21
CA GLN A 241 4.52 10.83 16.92
C GLN A 241 4.94 11.22 15.50
N VAL A 242 3.97 11.57 14.66
CA VAL A 242 4.17 11.98 13.28
C VAL A 242 4.17 13.49 13.22
N LYS A 243 5.23 14.04 12.63
CA LYS A 243 5.30 15.46 12.32
C LYS A 243 5.20 15.62 10.81
N ALA A 244 4.25 16.42 10.31
CA ALA A 244 4.21 16.77 8.89
C ALA A 244 5.27 17.83 8.57
N ALA A 245 5.99 17.68 7.45
CA ALA A 245 6.93 18.70 6.99
C ALA A 245 6.23 20.05 6.76
N PRO A 246 6.95 21.19 6.85
CA PRO A 246 6.33 22.51 6.70
C PRO A 246 5.56 22.65 5.38
N GLY A 247 4.30 23.09 5.49
CA GLY A 247 3.38 23.26 4.36
C GLY A 247 2.74 21.99 3.81
N VAL A 248 3.02 20.82 4.41
CA VAL A 248 2.37 19.56 4.02
C VAL A 248 1.01 19.43 4.68
N THR A 249 0.03 19.01 3.88
CA THR A 249 -1.37 18.78 4.28
C THR A 249 -1.83 17.41 3.81
N GLY A 250 -2.90 16.88 4.41
CA GLY A 250 -3.46 15.58 4.06
C GLY A 250 -2.47 14.42 4.20
N LEU A 251 -1.52 14.51 5.14
CA LEU A 251 -0.51 13.48 5.36
C LEU A 251 -1.19 12.16 5.76
N ARG A 252 -0.87 11.09 5.03
CA ARG A 252 -1.33 9.72 5.26
C ARG A 252 -0.11 8.83 5.43
N CYS A 253 -0.12 8.00 6.45
CA CYS A 253 1.07 7.26 6.84
C CYS A 253 0.83 5.76 6.92
N GLY A 254 1.82 5.01 6.46
CA GLY A 254 2.07 3.65 6.91
C GLY A 254 3.07 3.65 8.08
N PRO A 255 3.51 2.47 8.53
CA PRO A 255 4.44 2.34 9.65
C PRO A 255 5.73 3.17 9.53
N PHE A 256 6.36 3.21 8.35
CA PHE A 256 7.67 3.85 8.16
C PHE A 256 7.68 5.02 7.17
N TRP A 257 6.61 5.17 6.37
CA TRP A 257 6.50 6.21 5.37
C TRP A 257 5.18 6.95 5.46
N CYS A 258 5.22 8.24 5.13
CA CYS A 258 4.05 9.08 4.95
C CYS A 258 4.07 9.76 3.58
N ALA A 259 2.88 9.98 3.03
CA ALA A 259 2.66 10.78 1.83
C ALA A 259 1.57 11.83 2.06
N GLY A 260 1.82 13.07 1.64
CA GLY A 260 0.88 14.18 1.76
C GLY A 260 1.03 15.15 0.58
N SER A 261 0.30 16.27 0.62
CA SER A 261 0.36 17.28 -0.43
C SER A 261 1.02 18.57 0.03
N ARG A 262 1.84 19.15 -0.84
CA ARG A 262 2.34 20.53 -0.74
C ARG A 262 2.12 21.23 -2.08
N GLY A 263 1.04 22.00 -2.17
CA GLY A 263 0.58 22.54 -3.45
C GLY A 263 0.16 21.41 -4.40
N ALA A 264 0.75 21.38 -5.59
CA ALA A 264 0.49 20.34 -6.61
C ALA A 264 1.43 19.12 -6.51
N MET A 265 2.35 19.12 -5.54
CA MET A 265 3.35 18.07 -5.36
C MET A 265 2.91 17.10 -4.27
N THR A 266 3.15 15.81 -4.47
CA THR A 266 3.13 14.84 -3.38
C THR A 266 4.45 14.88 -2.65
N ILE A 267 4.39 14.96 -1.33
CA ILE A 267 5.55 14.94 -0.46
C ILE A 267 5.59 13.59 0.25
N VAL A 268 6.73 12.91 0.14
CA VAL A 268 7.01 11.66 0.84
C VAL A 268 8.06 11.92 1.91
N GLN A 269 7.86 11.35 3.10
CA GLN A 269 8.79 11.49 4.22
C GLN A 269 8.76 10.25 5.10
N ARG A 270 9.83 10.02 5.88
CA ARG A 270 9.79 9.06 6.98
C ARG A 270 8.78 9.48 8.06
N THR A 271 8.20 8.50 8.73
CA THR A 271 7.16 8.69 9.76
C THR A 271 7.67 9.50 10.96
N ASN A 272 8.92 9.29 11.38
CA ASN A 272 9.46 9.77 12.65
C ASN A 272 10.10 11.16 12.62
N ASP A 273 10.79 11.57 11.55
CA ASP A 273 11.71 12.72 11.66
C ASP A 273 11.95 13.57 10.39
N TRP A 274 11.05 13.55 9.40
CA TRP A 274 11.23 14.24 8.10
C TRP A 274 12.51 13.84 7.35
N SER A 275 13.24 12.83 7.82
CA SER A 275 14.34 12.30 7.05
C SER A 275 13.80 11.77 5.73
N ASP A 276 14.65 11.87 4.71
CA ASP A 276 14.33 11.40 3.37
C ASP A 276 13.06 12.06 2.77
N LEU A 277 12.96 13.38 2.94
CA LEU A 277 11.89 14.20 2.36
C LEU A 277 12.06 14.28 0.84
N ARG A 278 11.07 13.81 0.09
CA ARG A 278 11.08 13.82 -1.38
C ARG A 278 9.85 14.49 -1.95
N GLU A 279 10.02 15.15 -3.08
CA GLU A 279 8.89 15.67 -3.86
C GLU A 279 8.65 14.76 -5.05
N VAL A 280 7.46 14.18 -5.09
CA VAL A 280 7.04 13.25 -6.12
C VAL A 280 5.99 13.93 -6.98
N ARG A 281 6.19 13.87 -8.29
CA ARG A 281 5.21 14.30 -9.28
C ARG A 281 4.38 13.11 -9.71
N GLU A 282 3.20 13.39 -10.26
CA GLU A 282 2.39 12.40 -11.00
C GLU A 282 1.72 11.28 -10.17
N VAL A 283 1.95 11.23 -8.87
CA VAL A 283 1.16 10.42 -7.93
C VAL A 283 0.43 11.36 -6.97
N GLY A 284 -0.75 10.94 -6.50
CA GLY A 284 -1.48 11.68 -5.46
C GLY A 284 -1.05 11.24 -4.06
N PRO A 285 -1.35 12.03 -3.02
CA PRO A 285 -1.17 11.58 -1.64
C PRO A 285 -2.11 10.39 -1.37
N SER A 286 -1.57 9.28 -0.87
CA SER A 286 -2.34 8.13 -0.43
C SER A 286 -1.64 7.45 0.74
N TYR A 287 -2.29 6.47 1.36
CA TYR A 287 -1.57 5.52 2.21
C TYR A 287 -0.50 4.80 1.38
N PRO A 288 0.74 4.70 1.86
CA PRO A 288 1.74 3.84 1.26
C PRO A 288 1.31 2.38 1.33
N ILE A 289 0.99 1.79 0.19
CA ILE A 289 0.62 0.37 0.04
C ILE A 289 1.82 -0.47 0.41
N PHE A 290 1.62 -1.48 1.25
CA PHE A 290 2.69 -2.27 1.86
C PHE A 290 3.82 -1.42 2.45
N ASN A 291 3.49 -0.20 2.90
CA ASN A 291 4.47 0.75 3.40
C ASN A 291 5.60 1.07 2.40
N ARG A 292 5.29 1.07 1.09
CA ARG A 292 6.31 1.28 0.04
C ARG A 292 5.78 1.94 -1.22
N PHE A 293 4.59 1.59 -1.67
CA PHE A 293 4.11 2.00 -2.99
C PHE A 293 3.06 3.11 -2.89
N LEU A 294 3.16 4.13 -3.73
CA LEU A 294 2.09 5.11 -3.96
C LEU A 294 1.45 4.86 -5.32
N ASN A 295 0.12 4.78 -5.33
CA ASN A 295 -0.65 4.53 -6.54
C ASN A 295 -1.02 5.87 -7.22
N GLY A 296 -0.50 6.10 -8.42
CA GLY A 296 -0.81 7.26 -9.27
C GLY A 296 -1.78 6.93 -10.41
N GLY A 297 -2.57 5.86 -10.29
CA GLY A 297 -3.33 5.31 -11.40
C GLY A 297 -2.39 4.50 -12.29
N PHE A 298 -2.00 5.02 -13.46
CA PHE A 298 -1.19 4.30 -14.46
C PHE A 298 0.29 4.17 -14.09
N ARG A 299 0.63 4.52 -12.85
CA ARG A 299 1.98 4.61 -12.34
C ARG A 299 1.99 4.16 -10.89
N ILE A 300 3.06 3.48 -10.52
CA ILE A 300 3.38 3.17 -9.14
C ILE A 300 4.69 3.86 -8.81
N TYR A 301 4.67 4.73 -7.82
CA TYR A 301 5.90 5.27 -7.26
C TYR A 301 6.39 4.33 -6.16
N ASP A 302 7.59 3.80 -6.34
CA ASP A 302 8.28 2.98 -5.36
C ASP A 302 9.14 3.89 -4.47
N ILE A 303 8.69 4.11 -3.23
CA ILE A 303 9.37 4.98 -2.27
C ILE A 303 10.78 4.44 -1.97
N GLU A 304 10.98 3.14 -2.02
CA GLU A 304 12.24 2.53 -1.63
C GLU A 304 13.35 2.77 -2.67
N THR A 305 13.02 2.64 -3.95
CA THR A 305 13.97 2.84 -5.06
C THR A 305 13.99 4.27 -5.60
N ASP A 306 13.07 5.13 -5.17
CA ASP A 306 12.87 6.47 -5.73
C ASP A 306 12.48 6.46 -7.22
N GLU A 307 11.81 5.39 -7.68
CA GLU A 307 11.44 5.21 -9.08
C GLU A 307 9.92 5.29 -9.30
N THR A 308 9.52 5.99 -10.37
CA THR A 308 8.16 5.91 -10.91
C THR A 308 8.10 4.82 -11.98
N LEU A 309 7.35 3.77 -11.68
CA LEU A 309 7.16 2.61 -12.54
C LEU A 309 5.83 2.73 -13.30
N HIS A 310 5.90 2.59 -14.62
CA HIS A 310 4.74 2.74 -15.50
C HIS A 310 3.98 1.41 -15.69
N ILE A 311 2.66 1.50 -15.73
CA ILE A 311 1.77 0.42 -16.13
C ILE A 311 1.30 0.72 -17.56
N ASP A 312 1.44 -0.26 -18.46
CA ASP A 312 1.20 -0.13 -19.89
C ASP A 312 -0.30 -0.08 -20.27
N ARG A 313 -1.13 0.67 -19.52
CA ARG A 313 -2.59 0.73 -19.71
C ARG A 313 -3.23 2.04 -19.28
N THR A 314 -4.46 2.24 -19.75
CA THR A 314 -5.27 3.46 -19.59
C THR A 314 -6.51 3.27 -18.72
N ARG A 315 -6.79 2.06 -18.23
CA ARG A 315 -7.87 1.82 -17.26
C ARG A 315 -7.46 0.75 -16.27
N LEU A 316 -7.55 1.09 -14.99
CA LEU A 316 -7.16 0.22 -13.89
C LEU A 316 -8.32 0.10 -12.93
N ASN A 317 -8.56 -1.13 -12.49
CA ASN A 317 -9.33 -1.42 -11.29
C ASN A 317 -8.34 -1.91 -10.24
N GLY A 318 -8.64 -1.73 -8.96
CA GLY A 318 -7.71 -2.15 -7.92
C GLY A 318 -8.33 -2.12 -6.54
N GLY A 319 -7.77 -2.95 -5.67
CA GLY A 319 -7.91 -2.85 -4.23
C GLY A 319 -6.68 -2.15 -3.64
N GLU A 320 -6.57 -2.15 -2.31
CA GLU A 320 -5.40 -1.53 -1.65
C GLU A 320 -4.08 -2.22 -2.01
N THR A 321 -4.07 -3.51 -2.32
CA THR A 321 -2.84 -4.31 -2.47
C THR A 321 -2.58 -4.86 -3.88
N LEU A 322 -3.50 -4.65 -4.81
CA LEU A 322 -3.38 -5.13 -6.19
C LEU A 322 -3.95 -4.14 -7.19
N ILE A 323 -3.47 -4.26 -8.42
CA ILE A 323 -3.97 -3.53 -9.59
C ILE A 323 -4.28 -4.56 -10.66
N TYR A 324 -5.37 -4.38 -11.40
CA TYR A 324 -5.70 -5.29 -12.49
C TYR A 324 -6.46 -4.60 -13.63
N TRP A 325 -6.41 -5.22 -14.79
CA TRP A 325 -7.18 -4.82 -15.98
C TRP A 325 -7.47 -6.05 -16.85
N GLN A 326 -8.40 -5.91 -17.79
CA GLN A 326 -8.77 -6.98 -18.71
C GLN A 326 -8.03 -6.84 -20.05
N GLU A 327 -7.50 -7.95 -20.56
CA GLU A 327 -6.92 -8.11 -21.89
C GLU A 327 -7.58 -9.30 -22.59
N GLY A 328 -8.51 -9.05 -23.50
CA GLY A 328 -9.28 -10.10 -24.16
C GLY A 328 -10.13 -10.89 -23.15
N ASP A 329 -9.89 -12.20 -23.07
CA ASP A 329 -10.54 -13.14 -22.16
C ASP A 329 -9.79 -13.34 -20.83
N ARG A 330 -8.73 -12.55 -20.58
CA ARG A 330 -7.88 -12.65 -19.39
C ARG A 330 -7.90 -11.35 -18.57
N LEU A 331 -7.63 -11.47 -17.29
CA LEU A 331 -7.24 -10.37 -16.42
C LEU A 331 -5.74 -10.45 -16.19
N VAL A 332 -5.07 -9.32 -16.36
CA VAL A 332 -3.70 -9.14 -15.90
C VAL A 332 -3.78 -8.55 -14.49
N VAL A 333 -3.13 -9.21 -13.55
CA VAL A 333 -3.09 -8.82 -12.13
C VAL A 333 -1.65 -8.47 -11.76
N VAL A 334 -1.48 -7.31 -11.15
CA VAL A 334 -0.24 -6.86 -10.52
C VAL A 334 -0.41 -7.02 -9.02
N ASN A 335 0.25 -8.03 -8.47
CA ASN A 335 0.31 -8.31 -7.05
C ASN A 335 1.52 -7.61 -6.43
N LEU A 336 1.29 -6.50 -5.72
CA LEU A 336 2.37 -5.73 -5.10
C LEU A 336 3.03 -6.48 -3.94
N ALA A 337 2.35 -7.46 -3.32
CA ALA A 337 2.94 -8.31 -2.29
C ALA A 337 4.02 -9.27 -2.82
N ALA A 338 4.13 -9.41 -4.14
CA ALA A 338 5.15 -10.24 -4.78
C ALA A 338 6.46 -9.47 -5.07
N ILE A 339 6.49 -8.16 -4.82
CA ILE A 339 7.70 -7.35 -4.92
C ILE A 339 8.45 -7.47 -3.58
N PRO A 340 9.68 -8.00 -3.55
CA PRO A 340 10.43 -8.17 -2.31
C PRO A 340 10.84 -6.80 -1.74
N GLU A 341 10.79 -6.68 -0.42
CA GLU A 341 11.43 -5.59 0.33
C GLU A 341 12.95 -5.61 0.05
N LEU A 342 13.62 -4.46 -0.05
CA LEU A 342 15.08 -4.45 -0.20
C LEU A 342 15.71 -4.65 1.19
N GLU A 343 16.72 -5.53 1.27
CA GLU A 343 17.45 -5.82 2.51
C GLU A 343 18.28 -4.63 3.02
#